data_AF-A0A0R1YEK2-F1
#
_entry.id   AF-A0A0R1YEK2-F1
#
_cell.length_a   1.000
_cell.length_b   1.000
_cell.length_c   1.000
_cell.angle_alpha   90.00
_cell.angle_beta   90.00
_cell.angle_gamma   90.00
#
_symmetry.space_group_name_H-M   'P 1'
#
loop_
_entity.id
_entity.type
_entity.pdbx_description
1 polymer ?
#
loop_
_entity_poly.entity_id
_entity_poly.type
_entity_poly.pdbx_seq_one_letter_code
_entity_poly.pdbx_strand_id
1 'polypeptide(L)'
;MASWCPDCSFIKPHLPEIEQEFKDYTFISVDRDENTELAQELNIFGIPSFVIFRDGQEIGRLVNKDRKTKEEVENFITNTIN
;
A
#
# COMPACT_ATOMS: atom_id res chain seq x y z
N MET A 1 4.95 -4.53 -2.64
CA MET A 1 4.39 -5.44 -3.68
C MET A 1 5.43 -6.49 -4.04
N ALA A 2 5.05 -7.54 -4.78
CA ALA A 2 6.00 -8.46 -5.42
C ALA A 2 5.34 -9.10 -6.66
N SER A 3 6.13 -9.48 -7.66
CA SER A 3 5.63 -10.05 -8.93
C SER A 3 5.01 -11.45 -8.77
N TRP A 4 5.52 -12.26 -7.84
CA TRP A 4 5.04 -13.62 -7.57
C TRP A 4 3.81 -13.67 -6.63
N CYS A 5 3.45 -12.53 -6.03
CA CYS A 5 2.39 -12.45 -5.03
C CYS A 5 1.00 -12.38 -5.70
N PRO A 6 0.14 -13.42 -5.53
CA PRO A 6 -1.16 -13.46 -6.18
C PRO A 6 -2.12 -12.38 -5.65
N ASP A 7 -2.05 -12.07 -4.36
CA ASP A 7 -2.90 -11.03 -3.75
C ASP A 7 -2.45 -9.62 -4.13
N CYS A 8 -1.16 -9.45 -4.44
CA CYS A 8 -0.64 -8.22 -5.03
C CYS A 8 -1.13 -8.06 -6.47
N SER A 9 -1.09 -9.14 -7.25
CA SER A 9 -1.65 -9.17 -8.61
C SER A 9 -3.15 -8.92 -8.63
N PHE A 10 -3.87 -9.25 -7.56
CA PHE A 10 -5.31 -8.99 -7.42
C PHE A 10 -5.62 -7.49 -7.29
N ILE A 11 -4.91 -6.75 -6.43
CA ILE A 11 -5.18 -5.32 -6.22
C ILE A 11 -4.55 -4.43 -7.31
N LYS A 12 -3.46 -4.87 -7.95
CA LYS A 12 -2.67 -4.08 -8.90
C LYS A 12 -3.49 -3.43 -10.05
N PRO A 13 -4.46 -4.10 -10.69
CA PRO A 13 -5.28 -3.50 -11.74
C PRO A 13 -6.18 -2.35 -11.25
N HIS A 14 -6.46 -2.27 -9.95
CA HIS A 14 -7.30 -1.24 -9.36
C HIS A 14 -6.50 -0.01 -8.89
N LEU A 15 -5.18 -0.13 -8.73
CA LEU A 15 -4.34 0.99 -8.27
C LEU A 15 -4.44 2.24 -9.15
N PRO A 16 -4.49 2.19 -10.49
CA PRO A 16 -4.63 3.40 -11.30
C PRO A 16 -5.92 4.17 -11.03
N GLU A 17 -7.00 3.47 -10.69
CA GLU A 17 -8.28 4.10 -10.35
C GLU A 17 -8.21 4.77 -8.97
N ILE A 18 -7.61 4.08 -7.99
CA ILE A 18 -7.37 4.62 -6.64
C ILE A 18 -6.47 5.87 -6.74
N GLU A 19 -5.37 5.79 -7.49
CA GLU A 19 -4.45 6.92 -7.73
C GLU A 19 -5.17 8.12 -8.34
N GLN A 20 -6.12 7.88 -9.25
CA GLN A 20 -6.91 8.93 -9.88
C GLN A 20 -7.93 9.58 -8.92
N GLU A 21 -8.52 8.81 -8.01
CA GLU A 21 -9.43 9.31 -6.97
C GLU A 21 -8.68 10.17 -5.94
N PHE A 22 -7.46 9.74 -5.57
CA PHE A 22 -6.60 10.43 -4.60
C PHE A 22 -5.46 11.20 -5.29
N LYS A 23 -5.73 11.84 -6.43
CA LYS A 23 -4.74 12.53 -7.28
C LYS A 23 -3.89 13.60 -6.60
N ASP A 24 -4.35 14.12 -5.47
CA ASP A 24 -3.62 15.13 -4.68
C ASP A 24 -2.51 14.51 -3.82
N TYR A 25 -2.41 13.17 -3.80
CA TYR A 25 -1.40 12.40 -3.08
C TYR A 25 -0.44 11.70 -4.03
N THR A 26 0.80 11.50 -3.57
CA THR A 26 1.82 10.75 -4.33
C THR A 26 1.77 9.28 -3.94
N PHE A 27 1.54 8.41 -4.91
CA PHE A 27 1.60 6.97 -4.74
C PHE A 27 2.98 6.45 -5.15
N ILE A 28 3.56 5.59 -4.31
CA ILE A 28 4.85 4.95 -4.56
C ILE A 28 4.65 3.44 -4.41
N SER A 29 4.96 2.71 -5.48
CA SER A 29 4.99 1.25 -5.46
C SER A 29 6.40 0.77 -5.22
N VAL A 30 6.58 -0.02 -4.17
CA VAL A 30 7.88 -0.60 -3.79
C VAL A 30 7.80 -2.12 -3.95
N ASP A 31 8.76 -2.70 -4.67
CA ASP A 31 8.94 -4.16 -4.67
C ASP A 31 9.68 -4.59 -3.40
N ARG A 32 9.07 -5.51 -2.64
CA ARG A 32 9.54 -5.94 -1.33
C ARG A 32 10.83 -6.76 -1.41
N ASP A 33 11.03 -7.49 -2.49
CA ASP A 33 12.20 -8.36 -2.65
C ASP A 33 13.41 -7.55 -3.14
N GLU A 34 13.18 -6.50 -3.90
CA GLU A 34 14.23 -5.54 -4.29
C GLU A 34 14.59 -4.58 -3.14
N ASN A 35 13.67 -4.36 -2.18
CA ASN A 35 13.81 -3.39 -1.09
C ASN A 35 13.66 -4.07 0.29
N THR A 36 14.38 -5.16 0.51
CA THR A 36 14.24 -6.00 1.72
C THR A 36 14.58 -5.26 3.02
N GLU A 37 15.62 -4.42 3.02
CA GLU A 37 16.03 -3.60 4.18
C GLU A 37 14.91 -2.63 4.57
N LEU A 38 14.40 -1.86 3.60
CA LEU A 38 13.26 -0.96 3.82
C LEU A 38 12.01 -1.70 4.33
N ALA A 39 11.72 -2.87 3.76
CA ALA A 39 10.60 -3.68 4.21
C ALA A 39 10.77 -4.14 5.67
N GLN A 40 11.99 -4.44 6.10
CA GLN A 40 12.30 -4.77 7.50
C GLN A 40 12.17 -3.54 8.40
N GLU A 41 12.74 -2.40 8.00
CA GLU A 41 12.65 -1.14 8.76
C GLU A 41 11.20 -0.70 9.01
N LEU A 42 10.33 -0.85 8.00
CA LEU A 42 8.91 -0.51 8.09
C LEU A 42 8.04 -1.61 8.72
N ASN A 43 8.64 -2.73 9.12
CA ASN A 43 7.96 -3.91 9.66
C ASN A 43 6.89 -4.50 8.70
N ILE A 44 7.21 -4.54 7.41
CA ILE A 44 6.35 -5.09 6.35
C ILE A 44 6.69 -6.57 6.16
N PHE A 45 5.97 -7.44 6.88
CA PHE A 45 6.13 -8.90 6.79
C PHE A 45 5.07 -9.58 5.93
N GLY A 46 4.00 -8.87 5.54
CA GLY A 46 2.94 -9.34 4.66
C GLY A 46 2.76 -8.39 3.47
N ILE A 47 2.35 -8.93 2.32
CA ILE A 47 2.01 -8.16 1.12
C ILE A 47 0.69 -8.69 0.53
N PRO A 48 -0.14 -7.83 -0.11
CA PRO A 48 0.05 -6.39 -0.28
C PRO A 48 -0.12 -5.61 1.03
N SER A 49 0.71 -4.57 1.21
CA SER A 49 0.70 -3.68 2.37
C SER A 49 0.72 -2.23 1.92
N PHE A 50 0.04 -1.36 2.65
CA PHE A 50 -0.05 0.08 2.37
C PHE A 50 0.32 0.87 3.62
N VAL A 51 1.10 1.93 3.44
CA VAL A 51 1.55 2.83 4.51
C VAL A 51 1.40 4.25 4.01
N ILE A 52 0.89 5.15 4.84
CA ILE A 52 0.68 6.55 4.50
C ILE A 52 1.62 7.40 5.33
N PHE A 53 2.36 8.29 4.66
CA PHE A 53 3.25 9.26 5.27
C PHE A 53 2.74 10.68 5.04
N ARG A 54 2.92 11.55 6.04
CA ARG A 54 2.71 13.00 5.97
C ARG A 54 3.87 13.70 6.67
N ASP A 55 4.53 14.63 5.99
CA ASP A 55 5.68 15.38 6.52
C ASP A 55 6.80 14.48 7.10
N GLY A 56 7.04 13.34 6.44
CA GLY A 56 8.04 12.35 6.86
C GLY A 56 7.62 11.46 8.03
N GLN A 57 6.40 11.60 8.54
CA GLN A 57 5.85 10.77 9.62
C GLN A 57 4.82 9.78 9.09
N GLU A 58 4.87 8.52 9.55
CA GLU A 58 3.83 7.53 9.29
C GLU A 58 2.55 7.95 10.03
N ILE A 59 1.44 8.08 9.31
CA ILE A 59 0.12 8.46 9.87
C ILE A 59 -0.92 7.32 9.80
N GLY A 60 -0.64 6.27 9.05
CA GLY A 60 -1.50 5.09 9.02
C GLY A 60 -0.89 3.91 8.29
N ARG A 61 -1.35 2.71 8.67
CA ARG A 61 -0.90 1.44 8.09
C ARG A 61 -2.05 0.46 7.87
N LEU A 62 -1.98 -0.21 6.73
CA LEU A 62 -2.77 -1.38 6.37
C LEU A 62 -1.78 -2.49 5.98
N VAL A 63 -1.17 -3.09 7.01
CA VAL A 63 -0.05 -4.03 6.88
C VAL A 63 -0.46 -5.39 7.43
N ASN A 64 -0.73 -6.35 6.54
CA ASN A 64 -0.93 -7.76 6.88
C ASN A 64 -0.78 -8.62 5.62
N LYS A 65 -1.01 -9.94 5.73
CA LYS A 65 -0.93 -10.90 4.63
C LYS A 65 -2.24 -11.09 3.87
N ASP A 66 -3.31 -10.42 4.30
CA ASP A 66 -4.63 -10.65 3.73
C ASP A 66 -4.72 -9.94 2.37
N ARG A 67 -5.44 -10.56 1.44
CA ARG A 67 -5.85 -9.89 0.21
C ARG A 67 -6.56 -8.57 0.52
N LYS A 68 -6.36 -7.57 -0.33
CA LYS A 68 -7.02 -6.27 -0.23
C LYS A 68 -7.92 -6.04 -1.43
N THR A 69 -9.14 -5.60 -1.18
CA THR A 69 -10.04 -5.09 -2.22
C THR A 69 -9.78 -3.61 -2.47
N LYS A 70 -10.28 -3.11 -3.61
CA LYS A 70 -10.24 -1.68 -3.92
C LYS A 70 -10.90 -0.86 -2.80
N GLU A 71 -12.12 -1.23 -2.42
CA GLU A 71 -12.90 -0.56 -1.35
C GLU A 71 -12.15 -0.53 -0.01
N GLU A 72 -11.48 -1.62 0.39
CA GLU A 72 -10.70 -1.66 1.63
C GLU A 72 -9.53 -0.66 1.61
N VAL A 73 -8.86 -0.51 0.47
CA VAL A 73 -7.74 0.44 0.32
C VAL A 73 -8.27 1.87 0.33
N GLU A 74 -9.36 2.16 -0.37
CA GLU A 74 -9.98 3.50 -0.41
C GLU A 74 -10.51 3.93 0.96
N ASN A 75 -11.15 3.01 1.67
CA ASN A 75 -11.61 3.24 3.05
C ASN A 75 -10.43 3.48 3.99
N PHE A 76 -9.35 2.73 3.86
CA PHE A 76 -8.14 2.96 4.65
C PHE A 76 -7.55 4.35 4.39
N ILE A 77 -7.41 4.75 3.12
CA ILE A 77 -6.89 6.08 2.77
C ILE A 77 -7.79 7.16 3.36
N THR A 78 -9.11 7.10 3.07
CA THR A 78 -10.10 8.08 3.53
C THR A 78 -10.10 8.23 5.05
N ASN A 79 -10.12 7.13 5.79
CA ASN A 79 -10.13 7.16 7.25
C ASN A 79 -8.81 7.62 7.88
N THR A 80 -7.70 7.58 7.14
CA THR A 80 -6.38 7.99 7.63
C THR A 80 -6.11 9.47 7.37
N ILE A 81 -6.58 10.01 6.24
CA ILE A 81 -6.28 11.39 5.84
C ILE A 81 -7.25 12.41 6.43
N ASN A 82 -8.45 11.98 6.85
CA ASN A 82 -9.51 12.79 7.45
C ASN A 82 -9.27 13.11 8.93
#